data_AF-A0A7C7CTQ1-F1
#
_entry.id   AF-A0A7C7CTQ1-F1
#
_cell.length_a   1.000
_cell.length_b   1.000
_cell.length_c   1.000
_cell.angle_alpha   90.00
_cell.angle_beta   90.00
_cell.angle_gamma   90.00
#
_symmetry.space_group_name_H-M   'P 1'
#
loop_
_entity.id
_entity.type
_entity.pdbx_description
1 polymer ?
#
loop_
_entity_poly.entity_id
_entity_poly.type
_entity_poly.pdbx_seq_one_letter_code
_entity_poly.pdbx_strand_id
1 'polypeptide(L)' 'MLELVDDVVDPLGSREEINYIHKMLDKGTSADRQLACYEKTQSFEAVIDQLCEETLENC' A
#
# COMPACT_ATOMS: atom_id res chain seq x y z
N MET A 1 -3.97 3.59 16.87
CA MET A 1 -2.88 2.75 16.32
C MET A 1 -1.61 3.56 16.05
N LEU A 2 -1.71 4.77 15.48
CA LEU A 2 -0.53 5.63 15.23
C LEU A 2 -0.01 6.41 16.46
N GLU A 3 -0.78 6.43 17.55
CA GLU A 3 -0.39 7.07 18.83
C GLU A 3 0.95 6.59 19.40
N LEU A 4 1.34 5.34 19.11
CA LEU A 4 2.62 4.77 19.56
C LEU A 4 3.85 5.50 18.99
N VAL A 5 3.71 6.08 17.79
CA VAL A 5 4.83 6.72 17.07
C VAL A 5 4.68 8.23 16.97
N ASP A 6 3.66 8.81 17.61
CA ASP A 6 3.24 10.21 17.43
C ASP A 6 4.30 11.24 17.87
N ASP A 7 5.12 10.87 18.85
CA ASP A 7 6.19 11.70 19.42
C ASP A 7 7.46 11.77 18.55
N VAL A 8 7.68 10.77 17.69
CA VAL A 8 8.88 10.68 16.84
C VAL A 8 8.63 11.08 15.38
N VAL A 9 7.39 11.05 14.91
CA VAL A 9 7.07 11.34 13.49
C VAL A 9 7.33 12.79 13.09
N ASP A 10 7.13 13.76 13.99
CA ASP A 10 7.44 15.17 13.70
C ASP A 10 8.95 15.43 13.65
N PRO A 11 9.76 15.01 14.65
CA PRO A 11 11.23 15.12 14.57
C PRO A 11 11.85 14.42 13.36
N LEU A 12 11.26 13.31 12.90
CA LEU A 12 11.72 12.57 11.72
C LEU A 12 11.17 13.15 10.41
N GLY A 13 10.30 14.16 10.46
CA GLY A 13 9.67 14.77 9.30
C GLY A 13 8.82 13.80 8.49
N SER A 14 8.33 12.71 9.10
CA SER A 14 7.66 11.60 8.40
C SER A 14 6.13 11.66 8.49
N ARG A 15 5.58 12.79 8.97
CA ARG A 15 4.15 12.97 9.25
C ARG A 15 3.31 12.76 8.00
N GLU A 16 3.77 13.26 6.85
CA GLU A 16 3.03 13.14 5.58
C GLU A 16 2.99 11.70 5.09
N GLU A 17 4.10 10.96 5.19
CA GLU A 17 4.23 9.57 4.77
C GLU A 17 3.38 8.64 5.65
N ILE A 18 3.37 8.89 6.97
CA ILE A 18 2.55 8.14 7.94
C ILE A 18 1.06 8.29 7.63
N ASN A 19 0.62 9.47 7.15
CA ASN A 19 -0.79 9.69 6.81
C ASN A 19 -1.29 8.74 5.71
N TYR A 20 -0.40 8.18 4.88
CA TYR A 20 -0.77 7.17 3.88
C TYR A 20 -1.36 5.90 4.51
N ILE A 21 -1.04 5.59 5.77
CA ILE A 21 -1.60 4.46 6.50
C ILE A 21 -3.14 4.56 6.58
N HIS A 22 -3.70 5.77 6.71
CA HIS A 22 -5.16 5.94 6.69
C HIS A 22 -5.78 5.51 5.36
N LYS A 23 -5.08 5.77 4.25
CA LYS A 23 -5.51 5.32 2.91
C LYS A 23 -5.45 3.80 2.79
N MET A 24 -4.44 3.16 3.38
CA MET A 24 -4.33 1.69 3.43
C MET A 24 -5.42 1.06 4.31
N LEU A 25 -5.80 1.69 5.41
CA LEU A 25 -6.90 1.23 6.27
C LEU A 25 -8.27 1.32 5.58
N ASP A 26 -8.49 2.35 4.76
CA ASP A 26 -9.72 2.54 4.00
C ASP A 26 -9.80 1.65 2.76
N LYS A 27 -8.71 1.55 1.99
CA LYS A 27 -8.69 0.93 0.65
C LYS A 27 -8.06 -0.46 0.61
N GLY A 28 -7.53 -0.94 1.73
CA GLY A 28 -6.73 -2.16 1.79
C GLY A 28 -5.29 -1.96 1.29
N THR A 29 -4.51 -3.02 1.41
CA THR A 29 -3.10 -3.11 1.07
C THR A 29 -2.89 -3.54 -0.39
N SER A 30 -1.63 -3.52 -0.85
CA SER A 30 -1.29 -4.13 -2.15
C SER A 30 -1.58 -5.63 -2.16
N ALA A 31 -1.38 -6.33 -1.04
CA ALA A 31 -1.70 -7.77 -0.94
C ALA A 31 -3.20 -8.03 -1.16
N ASP A 32 -4.08 -7.19 -0.63
CA ASP A 32 -5.53 -7.32 -0.85
C ASP A 32 -5.88 -7.18 -2.34
N ARG A 33 -5.23 -6.24 -3.05
CA ARG A 33 -5.42 -6.05 -4.50
C ARG A 33 -4.85 -7.21 -5.31
N GLN A 34 -3.69 -7.74 -4.93
CA GLN A 34 -3.06 -8.90 -5.57
C GLN A 34 -3.93 -10.16 -5.42
N LEU A 35 -4.47 -10.41 -4.21
CA LEU A 35 -5.42 -11.51 -3.98
C LEU A 35 -6.68 -11.33 -4.83
N ALA A 36 -7.28 -10.13 -4.85
CA ALA A 36 -8.44 -9.86 -5.67
C ALA A 36 -8.19 -10.03 -7.18
N CYS A 37 -6.98 -9.70 -7.67
CA CYS A 37 -6.57 -9.96 -9.05
C CYS A 37 -6.49 -11.46 -9.34
N TYR A 38 -5.83 -12.21 -8.45
CA TYR A 38 -5.73 -13.66 -8.58
C TYR A 38 -7.10 -14.34 -8.52
N GLU A 39 -7.97 -13.96 -7.60
CA GLU A 39 -9.33 -14.52 -7.50
C GLU A 39 -10.11 -14.34 -8.81
N LYS A 40 -9.94 -13.20 -9.49
CA LYS A 40 -10.60 -12.89 -10.76
C LYS A 40 -9.98 -13.58 -11.98
N THR A 41 -8.66 -13.68 -12.03
CA THR A 41 -7.92 -14.10 -13.23
C THR A 41 -7.40 -15.54 -13.15
N GLN A 42 -7.22 -16.06 -11.94
CA GLN A 42 -6.55 -17.31 -11.62
C GLN A 42 -5.14 -17.42 -12.23
N SER A 43 -4.46 -16.27 -12.46
CA SER A 43 -3.13 -16.19 -13.06
C SER A 43 -2.18 -15.41 -12.16
N PHE A 44 -1.00 -15.97 -11.92
CA PHE A 44 0.07 -15.28 -11.21
C PHE A 44 0.78 -14.26 -12.10
N GLU A 45 0.87 -14.53 -13.41
CA GLU A 45 1.39 -13.58 -14.39
C GLU A 45 0.60 -12.27 -14.36
N ALA A 46 -0.73 -12.34 -14.31
CA ALA A 46 -1.58 -11.15 -14.20
C ALA A 46 -1.34 -10.35 -12.90
N VAL A 47 -1.04 -11.03 -11.80
CA VAL A 47 -0.67 -10.37 -10.53
C VAL A 47 0.68 -9.67 -10.64
N ILE A 48 1.65 -10.31 -11.29
CA ILE A 48 3.00 -9.74 -11.52
C ILE A 48 2.89 -8.52 -12.42
N ASP A 49 2.13 -8.61 -13.50
CA ASP A 49 1.91 -7.49 -14.44
C ASP A 49 1.30 -6.28 -13.71
N GLN A 50 0.25 -6.51 -12.89
CA GLN A 50 -0.35 -5.47 -12.05
C GLN A 50 0.65 -4.85 -11.08
N LEU A 51 1.46 -5.66 -10.39
CA LEU A 51 2.45 -5.17 -9.44
C LEU A 51 3.53 -4.31 -10.12
N CYS A 52 3.96 -4.70 -11.32
CA CYS A 52 4.91 -3.92 -12.11
C CYS A 52 4.31 -2.58 -12.51
N GLU A 53 3.06 -2.56 -12.98
CA GLU A 53 2.35 -1.32 -13.33
C GLU A 53 2.23 -0.38 -12.12
N GLU A 54 1.72 -0.86 -10.98
CA GLU A 54 1.57 -0.07 -9.73
C GLU A 54 2.91 0.52 -9.25
N THR A 55 4.03 -0.18 -9.46
CA THR A 55 5.37 0.29 -9.06
C THR A 55 5.86 1.39 -9.99
N LEU A 56 5.62 1.27 -11.30
CA LEU A 56 6.06 2.23 -12.31
C LEU A 56 5.23 3.52 -12.31
N GLU A 57 3.96 3.48 -11.86
CA GLU A 57 3.09 4.67 -11.77
C GLU A 57 3.66 5.81 -10.91
N ASN A 58 4.57 5.51 -9.98
CA ASN A 58 5.15 6.48 -9.04
C ASN A 58 6.67 6.70 -9.27
N CYS A 59 7.20 6.26 -10.41
CA CYS A 59 8.59 6.46 -10.82
C CYS A 59 8.77 7.72 -11.70
#